data_AF-A0A7L3HHM3-F1
#
_entry.id   AF-A0A7L3HHM3-F1
#
_cell.length_a   1.000
_cell.length_b   1.000
_cell.length_c   1.000
_cell.angle_alpha   90.00
_cell.angle_beta   90.00
_cell.angle_gamma   90.00
#
_symmetry.space_group_name_H-M   'P 1'
#
loop_
_entity.id
_entity.type
_entity.pdbx_description
1 polymer ?
#
loop_
_entity_poly.entity_id
_entity_poly.type
_entity_poly.pdbx_seq_one_letter_code
_entity_poly.pdbx_strand_id
1 'polypeptide(L)'
;PSPAIKEKYMDWTEFLIQDLTGARTAPANLLEGPLRGKNPVDLITVDSLIELQDSQNPFQYWIVSVVENVGGRLRLRYVGLEETESYDQWLFYLDCRLRPVGWCQENKYRMDPPADIYSLKSITEWKCALEKSLNDAANFPLPMEVFKDHADLRNHFFTVGMKLEAVNMREPFHICPASVTKVFNNHYLQVTIDDLRPEPSKISMLCHADSLGILPIQWCLKNGVNLTPPKGYSGQDFDWADYQKQCGAEAAPHLCFRNTSFSRGFTKNMKLEAVNPRNPAEICVASITSVKGRLMWLHLEGSQMPSPEYIVDVESMDIFPVGWCEANAYNLTPPHKAVLRRKRRIAVVQPEKQLPSTVPVEKIPHDLCPVPQLDTTGTINGRYCCPQLYINHRCFSGPYLNKGRIAELPQSVGPGKCVLVLKEVLSMVINAAYKPGSVLRELQLVEDPQWNFQEETLKAKYRGKTYRATVKIVRTSDQVADFCRRVCAKLECCPNLFSPVLVAEVCPENCSIHTKTKYTYYYGKRKKIIKPPIGENNTMKSGHVKPARRRKRRKSIFVQKKRRSSAVDSNAAGSAE
;
A
#
# COMPACT_ATOMS: atom_id res chain seq x y z
N PRO A 1 34.77 -4.94 17.45
CA PRO A 1 34.15 -5.62 16.29
C PRO A 1 33.47 -6.93 16.74
N SER A 2 32.37 -7.35 16.09
CA SER A 2 31.72 -8.64 16.41
C SER A 2 32.60 -9.82 16.00
N PRO A 3 32.46 -11.01 16.62
CA PRO A 3 33.29 -12.18 16.32
C PRO A 3 33.30 -12.54 14.82
N ALA A 4 32.16 -12.36 14.15
CA ALA A 4 31.99 -12.66 12.72
C ALA A 4 32.83 -11.80 11.78
N ILE A 5 33.33 -10.64 12.23
CA ILE A 5 34.11 -9.71 11.39
C ILE A 5 35.47 -9.40 11.99
N LYS A 6 35.81 -9.89 13.19
CA LYS A 6 36.99 -9.46 13.96
C LYS A 6 38.30 -9.52 13.17
N GLU A 7 38.46 -10.52 12.31
CA GLU A 7 39.66 -10.75 11.49
C GLU A 7 39.66 -9.99 10.16
N LYS A 8 38.56 -9.29 9.83
CA LYS A 8 38.39 -8.61 8.54
C LYS A 8 39.30 -7.39 8.37
N TYR A 9 39.69 -6.76 9.48
CA TYR A 9 40.62 -5.63 9.51
C TYR A 9 41.63 -5.84 10.62
N MET A 10 42.89 -5.55 10.32
CA MET A 10 43.99 -5.63 11.28
C MET A 10 44.02 -4.42 12.21
N ASP A 11 43.64 -3.24 11.70
CA ASP A 11 43.47 -2.02 12.48
C ASP A 11 42.04 -1.48 12.32
N TRP A 12 41.27 -1.59 13.41
CA TRP A 12 39.89 -1.11 13.45
C TRP A 12 39.81 0.40 13.64
N THR A 13 40.86 1.03 14.17
CA THR A 13 40.90 2.47 14.39
C THR A 13 40.95 3.20 13.06
N GLU A 14 41.86 2.78 12.17
CA GLU A 14 41.97 3.34 10.81
C GLU A 14 40.66 3.14 10.03
N PHE A 15 40.09 1.94 10.07
CA PHE A 15 38.80 1.64 9.44
C PHE A 15 37.68 2.56 9.93
N LEU A 16 37.54 2.75 11.25
CA LEU A 16 36.49 3.59 11.82
C LEU A 16 36.71 5.07 11.52
N ILE A 17 37.95 5.56 11.52
CA ILE A 17 38.24 6.95 11.13
C ILE A 17 37.82 7.18 9.68
N GLN A 18 38.17 6.26 8.77
CA GLN A 18 37.79 6.36 7.37
C GLN A 18 36.27 6.34 7.16
N ASP A 19 35.56 5.48 7.90
CA ASP A 19 34.13 5.22 7.68
C ASP A 19 33.21 6.22 8.41
N LEU A 20 33.62 6.69 9.60
CA LEU A 20 32.80 7.56 10.45
C LEU A 20 33.09 9.05 10.28
N THR A 21 34.23 9.44 9.69
CA THR A 21 34.53 10.86 9.47
C THR A 21 33.52 11.46 8.49
N GLY A 22 32.75 12.46 8.96
CA GLY A 22 31.69 13.09 8.18
C GLY A 22 30.38 12.29 8.11
N ALA A 23 30.30 11.14 8.79
CA ALA A 23 29.05 10.39 8.91
C ALA A 23 28.04 11.15 9.79
N ARG A 24 26.75 10.98 9.50
CA ARG A 24 25.67 11.52 10.33
C ARG A 24 25.39 10.55 11.47
N THR A 25 25.29 11.08 12.69
CA THR A 25 24.94 10.31 13.89
C THR A 25 23.71 10.91 14.58
N ALA A 26 23.18 10.21 15.58
CA ALA A 26 22.11 10.71 16.42
C ALA A 26 22.55 12.02 17.11
N PRO A 27 21.74 13.09 17.07
CA PRO A 27 22.02 14.32 17.80
C PRO A 27 22.27 14.09 19.30
N ALA A 28 23.29 14.74 19.88
CA ALA A 28 23.66 14.55 21.30
C ALA A 28 22.54 14.96 22.27
N ASN A 29 21.65 15.88 21.88
CA ASN A 29 20.48 16.26 22.65
C ASN A 29 19.40 15.16 22.75
N LEU A 30 19.45 14.10 21.93
CA LEU A 30 18.67 12.87 22.17
C LEU A 30 19.24 12.05 23.33
N LEU A 31 20.45 12.37 23.77
CA LEU A 31 21.28 11.60 24.70
C LEU A 31 21.74 12.42 25.91
N GLU A 32 21.24 13.63 26.17
CA GLU A 32 21.65 14.45 27.33
C GLU A 32 20.48 15.29 27.87
N GLY A 33 20.53 15.70 29.15
CA GLY A 33 19.53 16.55 29.82
C GLY A 33 18.53 15.84 30.76
N PRO A 34 17.70 16.58 31.52
CA PRO A 34 16.74 16.02 32.49
C PRO A 34 15.65 15.15 31.84
N LEU A 35 15.32 15.47 30.58
CA LEU A 35 14.37 14.73 29.73
C LEU A 35 15.09 13.84 28.71
N ARG A 36 16.37 13.49 28.96
CA ARG A 36 17.17 12.64 28.07
C ARG A 36 16.40 11.38 27.70
N GLY A 37 16.23 11.17 26.40
CA GLY A 37 15.56 9.99 25.86
C GLY A 37 14.06 9.92 26.16
N LYS A 38 13.47 10.95 26.78
CA LYS A 38 12.03 11.02 27.05
C LYS A 38 11.36 11.97 26.07
N ASN A 39 10.46 11.43 25.27
CA ASN A 39 9.54 12.20 24.45
C ASN A 39 8.26 12.53 25.25
N PRO A 40 7.32 13.34 24.73
CA PRO A 40 6.05 13.64 25.40
C PRO A 40 5.26 12.41 25.86
N VAL A 41 5.31 11.31 25.11
CA VAL A 41 4.65 10.04 25.46
C VAL A 41 5.24 9.46 26.74
N ASP A 42 6.56 9.51 26.91
CA ASP A 42 7.26 8.97 28.09
C ASP A 42 6.97 9.76 29.37
N LEU A 43 6.38 10.95 29.26
CA LEU A 43 5.97 11.77 30.40
C LEU A 43 4.58 11.39 30.92
N ILE A 44 3.77 10.70 30.10
CA ILE A 44 2.44 10.24 30.47
C ILE A 44 2.56 8.88 31.13
N THR A 45 2.50 8.84 32.45
CA THR A 45 2.56 7.60 33.23
C THR A 45 1.16 7.10 33.57
N VAL A 46 1.06 5.84 34.00
CA VAL A 46 -0.14 5.33 34.67
C VAL A 46 -0.52 6.27 35.82
N ASP A 47 -1.82 6.43 36.04
CA ASP A 47 -2.47 7.34 37.00
C ASP A 47 -2.32 8.83 36.70
N SER A 48 -1.67 9.22 35.59
CA SER A 48 -1.70 10.62 35.14
C SER A 48 -3.15 11.08 34.94
N LEU A 49 -3.46 12.28 35.42
CA LEU A 49 -4.81 12.85 35.34
C LEU A 49 -4.88 13.89 34.20
N ILE A 50 -5.92 13.77 33.38
CA ILE A 50 -6.14 14.58 32.18
C ILE A 50 -7.62 14.95 32.10
N GLU A 51 -7.95 16.13 31.62
CA GLU A 51 -9.33 16.51 31.32
C GLU A 51 -9.71 16.01 29.92
N LEU A 52 -10.82 15.29 29.83
CA LEU A 52 -11.35 14.76 28.57
C LEU A 52 -12.66 15.47 28.20
N GLN A 53 -12.70 16.05 27.00
CA GLN A 53 -13.93 16.61 26.43
C GLN A 53 -14.95 15.50 26.14
N ASP A 54 -16.21 15.77 26.51
CA ASP A 54 -17.35 14.92 26.17
C ASP A 54 -17.51 14.78 24.65
N SER A 55 -17.91 13.58 24.21
CA SER A 55 -17.98 13.25 22.78
C SER A 55 -19.15 13.91 22.04
N GLN A 56 -20.13 14.46 22.77
CA GLN A 56 -21.35 15.07 22.21
C GLN A 56 -21.48 16.56 22.57
N ASN A 57 -20.92 16.98 23.70
CA ASN A 57 -21.01 18.34 24.20
C ASN A 57 -19.63 19.02 24.29
N PRO A 58 -19.33 20.03 23.45
CA PRO A 58 -18.01 20.64 23.41
C PRO A 58 -17.66 21.47 24.65
N PHE A 59 -18.64 21.76 25.51
CA PHE A 59 -18.51 22.61 26.70
C PHE A 59 -18.51 21.82 28.01
N GLN A 60 -18.38 20.50 27.92
CA GLN A 60 -18.37 19.61 29.08
C GLN A 60 -17.11 18.75 29.05
N TYR A 61 -16.48 18.65 30.21
CA TYR A 61 -15.26 17.89 30.45
C TYR A 61 -15.42 17.06 31.72
N TRP A 62 -14.67 15.97 31.80
CA TRP A 62 -14.48 15.22 33.03
C TRP A 62 -13.04 14.75 33.14
N ILE A 63 -12.55 14.56 34.36
CA ILE A 63 -11.19 14.06 34.59
C ILE A 63 -11.16 12.55 34.32
N VAL A 64 -10.14 12.13 33.59
CA VAL A 64 -9.79 10.74 33.35
C VAL A 64 -8.40 10.45 33.91
N SER A 65 -8.20 9.24 34.41
CA SER A 65 -6.89 8.69 34.73
C SER A 65 -6.37 7.83 33.57
N VAL A 66 -5.07 7.90 33.34
CA VAL A 66 -4.38 7.02 32.38
C VAL A 66 -4.21 5.65 33.01
N VAL A 67 -4.93 4.66 32.52
CA VAL A 67 -4.80 3.25 32.94
C VAL A 67 -3.61 2.59 32.25
N GLU A 68 -3.39 2.93 30.98
CA GLU A 68 -2.35 2.33 30.15
C GLU A 68 -1.87 3.36 29.11
N ASN A 69 -0.57 3.43 28.88
CA ASN A 69 0.02 4.21 27.79
C ASN A 69 0.87 3.29 26.92
N VAL A 70 0.42 3.10 25.68
CA VAL A 70 1.08 2.22 24.71
C VAL A 70 1.51 3.06 23.52
N GLY A 71 2.77 3.49 23.50
CA GLY A 71 3.31 4.27 22.38
C GLY A 71 2.53 5.55 22.08
N GLY A 72 1.89 6.17 23.09
CA GLY A 72 1.07 7.37 22.97
C GLY A 72 -0.42 7.07 22.82
N ARG A 73 -0.81 5.81 22.68
CA ARG A 73 -2.19 5.36 22.73
C ARG A 73 -2.61 5.12 24.17
N LEU A 74 -3.49 5.98 24.66
CA LEU A 74 -3.89 6.04 26.05
C LEU A 74 -5.20 5.26 26.25
N ARG A 75 -5.21 4.35 27.22
CA ARG A 75 -6.42 3.81 27.81
C ARG A 75 -6.79 4.71 28.99
N LEU A 76 -7.95 5.34 28.91
CA LEU A 76 -8.40 6.38 29.83
C LEU A 76 -9.63 5.90 30.58
N ARG A 77 -9.63 6.05 31.90
CA ARG A 77 -10.77 5.73 32.75
C ARG A 77 -11.31 6.98 33.42
N TYR A 78 -12.63 7.16 33.41
CA TYR A 78 -13.25 8.27 34.13
C TYR A 78 -13.00 8.13 35.63
N VAL A 79 -12.50 9.21 36.24
CA VAL A 79 -12.36 9.31 37.69
C VAL A 79 -13.72 9.07 38.34
N GLY A 80 -13.75 8.22 39.37
CA GLY A 80 -14.96 7.75 40.04
C GLY A 80 -15.48 6.41 39.52
N LEU A 81 -14.96 5.86 38.42
CA LEU A 81 -15.33 4.54 37.88
C LEU A 81 -14.18 3.52 37.94
N GLU A 82 -13.31 3.61 38.94
CA GLU A 82 -12.10 2.78 39.07
C GLU A 82 -12.41 1.27 39.04
N GLU A 83 -13.59 0.87 39.49
CA GLU A 83 -14.08 -0.51 39.62
C GLU A 83 -14.51 -1.16 38.29
N THR A 84 -14.61 -0.41 37.18
CA THR A 84 -15.11 -0.95 35.91
C THR A 84 -14.31 -0.45 34.71
N GLU A 85 -14.06 -1.36 33.77
CA GLU A 85 -13.43 -1.04 32.48
C GLU A 85 -14.42 -0.77 31.35
N SER A 86 -15.72 -0.95 31.59
CA SER A 86 -16.77 -0.91 30.55
C SER A 86 -16.90 0.44 29.84
N TYR A 87 -16.39 1.51 30.45
CA TYR A 87 -16.47 2.88 29.95
C TYR A 87 -15.10 3.45 29.59
N ASP A 88 -14.04 2.63 29.64
CA ASP A 88 -12.69 3.06 29.28
C ASP A 88 -12.68 3.56 27.84
N GLN A 89 -11.98 4.68 27.62
CA GLN A 89 -11.82 5.30 26.31
C GLN A 89 -10.40 5.05 25.81
N TRP A 90 -10.26 4.85 24.50
CA TRP A 90 -8.96 4.79 23.86
C TRP A 90 -8.79 6.02 22.98
N LEU A 91 -7.75 6.80 23.24
CA LEU A 91 -7.39 7.98 22.45
C LEU A 91 -5.87 8.06 22.30
N PHE A 92 -5.41 8.62 21.19
CA PHE A 92 -4.01 8.96 21.06
C PHE A 92 -3.72 10.28 21.82
N TYR A 93 -2.53 10.43 22.38
CA TYR A 93 -2.20 11.55 23.26
C TYR A 93 -2.26 12.93 22.59
N LEU A 94 -2.31 13.00 21.25
CA LEU A 94 -2.47 14.24 20.48
C LEU A 94 -3.93 14.58 20.18
N ASP A 95 -4.88 13.76 20.63
CA ASP A 95 -6.30 14.00 20.38
C ASP A 95 -6.71 15.35 20.97
N CYS A 96 -7.36 16.17 20.14
CA CYS A 96 -7.75 17.52 20.51
C CYS A 96 -8.78 17.58 21.65
N ARG A 97 -9.32 16.46 22.12
CA ARG A 97 -10.20 16.38 23.30
C ARG A 97 -9.46 16.31 24.63
N LEU A 98 -8.16 16.02 24.63
CA LEU A 98 -7.33 15.90 25.83
C LEU A 98 -6.77 17.26 26.24
N ARG A 99 -6.97 17.66 27.50
CA ARG A 99 -6.51 18.94 28.05
C ARG A 99 -5.85 18.77 29.41
N PRO A 100 -4.90 19.65 29.76
CA PRO A 100 -4.31 19.62 31.10
C PRO A 100 -5.37 19.95 32.16
N VAL A 101 -5.22 19.37 33.35
CA VAL A 101 -6.09 19.66 34.49
C VAL A 101 -6.00 21.16 34.85
N GLY A 102 -7.16 21.80 34.98
CA GLY A 102 -7.32 23.25 35.17
C GLY A 102 -7.83 23.98 33.92
N TRP A 103 -7.64 23.41 32.73
CA TRP A 103 -8.00 24.05 31.46
C TRP A 103 -9.51 24.33 31.35
N CYS A 104 -10.35 23.38 31.76
CA CYS A 104 -11.80 23.51 31.78
C CYS A 104 -12.25 24.68 32.66
N GLN A 105 -11.62 24.85 33.82
CA GLN A 105 -11.92 25.95 34.74
C GLN A 105 -11.51 27.31 34.16
N GLU A 106 -10.29 27.40 33.61
CA GLU A 106 -9.78 28.61 32.95
C GLU A 106 -10.69 29.07 31.82
N ASN A 107 -11.23 28.13 31.04
CA ASN A 107 -12.12 28.38 29.91
C ASN A 107 -13.60 28.45 30.30
N LYS A 108 -13.93 28.36 31.60
CA LYS A 108 -15.29 28.45 32.15
C LYS A 108 -16.25 27.41 31.56
N TYR A 109 -15.76 26.21 31.29
CA TYR A 109 -16.56 25.06 30.87
C TYR A 109 -17.05 24.24 32.07
N ARG A 110 -17.96 23.29 31.79
CA ARG A 110 -18.56 22.44 32.82
C ARG A 110 -17.70 21.23 33.12
N MET A 111 -17.40 21.02 34.40
CA MET A 111 -16.74 19.82 34.91
C MET A 111 -17.80 18.88 35.47
N ASP A 112 -18.43 18.09 34.59
CA ASP A 112 -19.52 17.17 34.92
C ASP A 112 -19.30 15.81 34.24
N PRO A 113 -19.61 14.67 34.90
CA PRO A 113 -19.44 13.38 34.27
C PRO A 113 -20.36 13.25 33.05
N PRO A 114 -19.93 12.57 31.97
CA PRO A 114 -20.74 12.36 30.77
C PRO A 114 -22.13 11.80 31.09
N ALA A 115 -23.13 12.21 30.29
CA ALA A 115 -24.52 11.84 30.51
C ALA A 115 -24.74 10.31 30.56
N ASP A 116 -23.97 9.56 29.76
CA ASP A 116 -24.07 8.10 29.66
C ASP A 116 -23.60 7.36 30.93
N ILE A 117 -22.78 8.02 31.76
CA ILE A 117 -22.29 7.45 33.04
C ILE A 117 -22.85 8.16 34.27
N TYR A 118 -23.49 9.32 34.10
CA TYR A 118 -23.92 10.18 35.20
C TYR A 118 -24.77 9.44 36.24
N SER A 119 -25.68 8.56 35.79
CA SER A 119 -26.59 7.80 36.65
C SER A 119 -25.95 6.65 37.43
N LEU A 120 -24.68 6.31 37.17
CA LEU A 120 -24.01 5.18 37.82
C LEU A 120 -23.63 5.48 39.28
N LYS A 121 -23.56 6.75 39.67
CA LYS A 121 -23.19 7.17 41.02
C LYS A 121 -24.03 8.35 41.50
N SER A 122 -24.07 8.53 42.81
CA SER A 122 -24.66 9.70 43.42
C SER A 122 -23.83 10.96 43.15
N ILE A 123 -24.48 12.12 43.22
CA ILE A 123 -23.82 13.43 43.07
C ILE A 123 -22.70 13.61 44.10
N THR A 124 -22.89 13.10 45.32
CA THR A 124 -21.88 13.15 46.38
C THR A 124 -20.65 12.32 46.04
N GLU A 125 -20.82 11.12 45.50
CA GLU A 125 -19.70 10.28 45.07
C GLU A 125 -18.91 10.92 43.92
N TRP A 126 -19.61 11.50 42.92
CA TRP A 126 -18.94 12.22 41.83
C TRP A 126 -18.15 13.42 42.32
N LYS A 127 -18.70 14.20 43.25
CA LYS A 127 -18.00 15.33 43.86
C LYS A 127 -16.77 14.89 44.64
N CYS A 128 -16.88 13.86 45.48
CA CYS A 128 -15.73 13.33 46.22
C CYS A 128 -14.64 12.81 45.28
N ALA A 129 -15.00 12.12 44.19
CA ALA A 129 -14.04 11.64 43.20
C ALA A 129 -13.33 12.81 42.49
N LEU A 130 -14.07 13.84 42.10
CA LEU A 130 -13.51 15.05 41.48
C LEU A 130 -12.55 15.77 42.44
N GLU A 131 -12.97 16.05 43.67
CA GLU A 131 -12.15 16.72 44.68
C GLU A 131 -10.85 15.97 44.96
N LYS A 132 -10.93 14.64 45.10
CA LYS A 132 -9.75 13.78 45.25
C LYS A 132 -8.82 13.93 44.05
N SER A 133 -9.33 13.80 42.83
CA SER A 133 -8.50 13.89 41.62
C SER A 133 -7.87 15.27 41.40
N LEU A 134 -8.54 16.36 41.77
CA LEU A 134 -7.95 17.70 41.70
C LEU A 134 -6.79 17.85 42.69
N ASN A 135 -6.92 17.30 43.90
CA ASN A 135 -5.82 17.27 44.87
C ASN A 135 -4.64 16.42 44.37
N ASP A 136 -4.94 15.24 43.81
CA ASP A 136 -3.92 14.35 43.25
C ASP A 136 -3.20 15.02 42.06
N ALA A 137 -3.94 15.69 41.16
CA ALA A 137 -3.37 16.43 40.04
C ALA A 137 -2.53 17.64 40.47
N ALA A 138 -2.88 18.30 41.57
CA ALA A 138 -2.09 19.38 42.13
C ALA A 138 -0.76 18.88 42.72
N ASN A 139 -0.75 17.68 43.31
CA ASN A 139 0.45 17.04 43.85
C ASN A 139 1.34 16.43 42.75
N PHE A 140 0.73 15.91 41.69
CA PHE A 140 1.40 15.22 40.59
C PHE A 140 0.96 15.78 39.21
N PRO A 141 1.26 17.05 38.89
CA PRO A 141 0.80 17.66 37.65
C PRO A 141 1.52 17.06 36.44
N LEU A 142 0.75 16.81 35.38
CA LEU A 142 1.31 16.37 34.10
C LEU A 142 2.02 17.56 33.40
N PRO A 143 3.26 17.41 32.90
CA PRO A 143 3.98 18.52 32.28
C PRO A 143 3.28 19.08 31.03
N MET A 144 3.31 20.41 30.86
CA MET A 144 2.68 21.08 29.70
C MET A 144 3.32 20.69 28.36
N GLU A 145 4.56 20.18 28.39
CA GLU A 145 5.25 19.63 27.23
C GLU A 145 4.49 18.46 26.58
N VAL A 146 3.63 17.76 27.33
CA VAL A 146 2.73 16.74 26.77
C VAL A 146 1.74 17.35 25.78
N PHE A 147 1.29 18.58 26.05
CA PHE A 147 0.22 19.23 25.31
C PHE A 147 0.68 20.16 24.19
N LYS A 148 1.98 20.44 24.10
CA LYS A 148 2.54 21.44 23.16
C LYS A 148 2.24 21.19 21.68
N ASP A 149 2.09 19.92 21.29
CA ASP A 149 1.90 19.50 19.90
C ASP A 149 0.40 19.29 19.57
N HIS A 150 -0.52 19.60 20.50
CA HIS A 150 -1.96 19.54 20.22
C HIS A 150 -2.32 20.64 19.21
N ALA A 151 -3.05 20.26 18.17
CA ALA A 151 -3.45 21.20 17.14
C ALA A 151 -4.57 22.12 17.63
N ASP A 152 -4.40 23.42 17.41
CA ASP A 152 -5.48 24.39 17.57
C ASP A 152 -6.59 24.14 16.54
N LEU A 153 -7.83 24.31 16.98
CA LEU A 153 -8.99 24.16 16.12
C LEU A 153 -9.16 25.40 15.24
N ARG A 154 -9.34 25.22 13.93
CA ARG A 154 -9.75 26.32 13.04
C ARG A 154 -11.19 26.72 13.27
N ASN A 155 -11.46 28.00 13.03
CA ASN A 155 -12.80 28.49 12.80
C ASN A 155 -13.42 27.81 11.56
N HIS A 156 -14.71 27.52 11.63
CA HIS A 156 -15.51 27.03 10.51
C HIS A 156 -16.54 28.05 10.03
N PHE A 157 -17.12 27.77 8.86
CA PHE A 157 -18.16 28.59 8.24
C PHE A 157 -19.46 27.80 7.99
N PHE A 158 -19.62 26.64 8.63
CA PHE A 158 -20.87 25.87 8.60
C PHE A 158 -22.01 26.62 9.30
N THR A 159 -23.20 26.53 8.73
CA THR A 159 -24.46 26.98 9.34
C THR A 159 -25.46 25.83 9.44
N VAL A 160 -26.42 25.97 10.35
CA VAL A 160 -27.48 24.97 10.55
C VAL A 160 -28.28 24.80 9.26
N GLY A 161 -28.56 23.55 8.89
CA GLY A 161 -29.27 23.18 7.67
C GLY A 161 -28.36 22.84 6.49
N MET A 162 -27.09 23.23 6.52
CA MET A 162 -26.15 22.88 5.45
C MET A 162 -25.99 21.36 5.31
N LYS A 163 -25.94 20.90 4.05
CA LYS A 163 -25.76 19.50 3.65
C LYS A 163 -24.31 19.19 3.33
N LEU A 164 -23.88 17.99 3.71
CA LEU A 164 -22.56 17.45 3.46
C LEU A 164 -22.60 15.91 3.33
N GLU A 165 -21.47 15.31 3.00
CA GLU A 165 -21.26 13.86 3.07
C GLU A 165 -20.46 13.54 4.34
N ALA A 166 -20.80 12.46 5.05
CA ALA A 166 -20.10 12.10 6.27
C ALA A 166 -19.92 10.58 6.43
N VAL A 167 -18.77 10.19 6.99
CA VAL A 167 -18.52 8.84 7.51
C VAL A 167 -19.11 8.77 8.92
N ASN A 168 -19.90 7.73 9.20
CA ASN A 168 -20.35 7.47 10.58
C ASN A 168 -19.16 6.99 11.43
N MET A 169 -18.68 7.81 12.37
CA MET A 169 -17.51 7.48 13.19
C MET A 169 -17.72 6.25 14.10
N ARG A 170 -18.97 5.90 14.45
CA ARG A 170 -19.29 4.69 15.24
C ARG A 170 -19.30 3.42 14.38
N GLU A 171 -19.68 3.57 13.11
CA GLU A 171 -19.73 2.47 12.13
C GLU A 171 -19.15 2.96 10.80
N PRO A 172 -17.82 3.07 10.69
CA PRO A 172 -17.16 3.76 9.58
C PRO A 172 -17.10 2.89 8.32
N PHE A 173 -18.23 2.33 7.90
CA PHE A 173 -18.33 1.41 6.75
C PHE A 173 -18.95 2.07 5.52
N HIS A 174 -19.65 3.19 5.73
CA HIS A 174 -20.40 3.88 4.69
C HIS A 174 -20.20 5.39 4.80
N ILE A 175 -20.28 6.05 3.64
CA ILE A 175 -20.41 7.50 3.54
C ILE A 175 -21.88 7.78 3.23
N CYS A 176 -22.52 8.67 3.98
CA CYS A 176 -23.93 8.99 3.84
C CYS A 176 -24.12 10.52 3.73
N PRO A 177 -25.23 10.99 3.14
CA PRO A 177 -25.68 12.37 3.33
C PRO A 177 -25.87 12.69 4.82
N ALA A 178 -25.47 13.90 5.20
CA ALA A 178 -25.58 14.40 6.54
C ALA A 178 -25.89 15.88 6.55
N SER A 179 -26.45 16.34 7.67
CA SER A 179 -26.85 17.72 7.89
C SER A 179 -26.17 18.32 9.11
N VAL A 180 -25.80 19.59 9.02
CA VAL A 180 -25.44 20.39 10.20
C VAL A 180 -26.72 20.66 10.98
N THR A 181 -26.90 20.00 12.12
CA THR A 181 -28.12 20.12 12.93
C THR A 181 -27.98 21.14 14.07
N LYS A 182 -26.73 21.48 14.44
CA LYS A 182 -26.44 22.48 15.47
C LYS A 182 -25.09 23.12 15.21
N VAL A 183 -24.97 24.42 15.48
CA VAL A 183 -23.68 25.13 15.57
C VAL A 183 -23.55 25.62 17.00
N PHE A 184 -22.48 25.22 17.69
CA PHE A 184 -22.26 25.56 19.10
C PHE A 184 -21.47 26.86 19.25
N ASN A 185 -20.43 27.04 18.45
CA ASN A 185 -19.62 28.25 18.35
C ASN A 185 -18.85 28.25 17.03
N ASN A 186 -17.81 29.07 16.89
CA ASN A 186 -17.01 29.15 15.67
C ASN A 186 -16.13 27.91 15.41
N HIS A 187 -15.95 27.02 16.40
CA HIS A 187 -15.09 25.84 16.31
C HIS A 187 -15.88 24.53 16.21
N TYR A 188 -17.03 24.45 16.90
CA TYR A 188 -17.77 23.21 17.06
C TYR A 188 -19.17 23.28 16.45
N LEU A 189 -19.52 22.19 15.76
CA LEU A 189 -20.82 21.95 15.18
C LEU A 189 -21.25 20.50 15.42
N GLN A 190 -22.56 20.24 15.31
CA GLN A 190 -23.11 18.90 15.30
C GLN A 190 -23.51 18.52 13.87
N VAL A 191 -23.01 17.38 13.41
CA VAL A 191 -23.40 16.76 12.15
C VAL A 191 -24.22 15.51 12.44
N THR A 192 -25.37 15.40 11.82
CA THR A 192 -26.27 14.23 11.96
C THR A 192 -26.42 13.55 10.61
N ILE A 193 -26.25 12.23 10.59
CA ILE A 193 -26.51 11.43 9.38
C ILE A 193 -28.00 11.49 9.05
N ASP A 194 -28.33 11.75 7.79
CA ASP A 194 -29.72 11.91 7.37
C ASP A 194 -30.46 10.56 7.42
N ASP A 195 -31.62 10.57 8.06
CA ASP A 195 -32.54 9.42 8.17
C ASP A 195 -33.97 9.94 7.93
N LEU A 196 -34.60 9.44 6.87
CA LEU A 196 -35.91 9.87 6.38
C LEU A 196 -37.04 8.94 6.85
N ARG A 197 -36.73 7.94 7.67
CA ARG A 197 -37.77 7.08 8.25
C ARG A 197 -38.65 7.90 9.21
N PRO A 198 -39.93 7.51 9.41
CA PRO A 198 -40.83 8.19 10.35
C PRO A 198 -40.25 8.29 11.77
N GLU A 199 -39.52 7.25 12.20
CA GLU A 199 -38.78 7.20 13.46
C GLU A 199 -37.27 7.19 13.18
N PRO A 200 -36.64 8.36 13.00
CA PRO A 200 -35.25 8.45 12.59
C PRO A 200 -34.31 8.07 13.73
N SER A 201 -33.31 7.24 13.42
CA SER A 201 -32.19 6.99 14.33
C SER A 201 -31.26 8.21 14.32
N LYS A 202 -31.19 8.94 15.43
CA LYS A 202 -30.33 10.14 15.54
C LYS A 202 -28.86 9.76 15.72
N ILE A 203 -28.17 9.49 14.61
CA ILE A 203 -26.72 9.28 14.61
C ILE A 203 -26.06 10.65 14.44
N SER A 204 -25.69 11.27 15.56
CA SER A 204 -25.05 12.59 15.60
C SER A 204 -23.59 12.50 16.05
N MET A 205 -22.78 13.43 15.56
CA MET A 205 -21.36 13.52 15.85
C MET A 205 -21.01 14.98 16.14
N LEU A 206 -20.27 15.21 17.22
CA LEU A 206 -19.59 16.49 17.44
C LEU A 206 -18.43 16.61 16.46
N CYS A 207 -18.37 17.72 15.72
CA CYS A 207 -17.38 17.96 14.68
C CYS A 207 -16.79 19.38 14.79
N HIS A 208 -15.66 19.57 14.12
CA HIS A 208 -14.98 20.84 13.89
C HIS A 208 -14.52 20.90 12.43
N ALA A 209 -13.94 22.03 12.00
CA ALA A 209 -13.54 22.28 10.60
C ALA A 209 -12.56 21.24 10.02
N ASP A 210 -11.80 20.57 10.89
CA ASP A 210 -10.73 19.62 10.53
C ASP A 210 -11.12 18.16 10.84
N SER A 211 -12.36 17.89 11.24
CA SER A 211 -12.82 16.53 11.53
C SER A 211 -12.63 15.63 10.31
N LEU A 212 -12.11 14.42 10.55
CA LEU A 212 -11.66 13.53 9.48
C LEU A 212 -12.82 12.92 8.67
N GLY A 213 -13.99 12.78 9.29
CA GLY A 213 -15.17 12.12 8.72
C GLY A 213 -16.13 13.00 7.91
N ILE A 214 -15.92 14.32 7.80
CA ILE A 214 -16.82 15.23 7.06
C ILE A 214 -16.25 15.61 5.69
N LEU A 215 -17.11 15.64 4.67
CA LEU A 215 -16.74 15.80 3.27
C LEU A 215 -17.73 16.73 2.55
N PRO A 216 -17.29 17.53 1.55
CA PRO A 216 -18.21 18.32 0.76
C PRO A 216 -19.17 17.42 -0.03
N ILE A 217 -20.34 17.96 -0.40
CA ILE A 217 -21.25 17.26 -1.29
C ILE A 217 -20.55 16.85 -2.60
N GLN A 218 -21.02 15.76 -3.20
CA GLN A 218 -20.48 15.16 -4.42
C GLN A 218 -19.03 14.68 -4.29
N TRP A 219 -18.46 14.60 -3.09
CA TRP A 219 -17.12 14.05 -2.90
C TRP A 219 -17.08 12.59 -3.35
N CYS A 220 -18.06 11.79 -2.97
CA CYS A 220 -18.21 10.40 -3.39
C CYS A 220 -18.24 10.26 -4.91
N LEU A 221 -19.11 11.04 -5.58
CA LEU A 221 -19.23 11.05 -7.03
C LEU A 221 -17.90 11.42 -7.72
N LYS A 222 -17.24 12.50 -7.29
CA LYS A 222 -15.95 12.96 -7.84
C LYS A 222 -14.83 11.93 -7.69
N ASN A 223 -14.90 11.07 -6.66
CA ASN A 223 -13.88 10.07 -6.38
C ASN A 223 -14.27 8.65 -6.87
N GLY A 224 -15.45 8.48 -7.49
CA GLY A 224 -15.96 7.17 -7.89
C GLY A 224 -16.13 6.24 -6.68
N VAL A 225 -16.73 6.77 -5.63
CA VAL A 225 -17.13 6.07 -4.39
C VAL A 225 -18.64 6.08 -4.32
N ASN A 226 -19.24 4.97 -3.89
CA ASN A 226 -20.68 4.88 -3.72
C ASN A 226 -21.10 5.61 -2.45
N LEU A 227 -22.01 6.57 -2.59
CA LEU A 227 -22.68 7.23 -1.49
C LEU A 227 -23.90 6.38 -1.08
N THR A 228 -24.01 6.05 0.21
CA THR A 228 -25.17 5.32 0.72
C THR A 228 -26.33 6.29 0.92
N PRO A 229 -27.49 6.08 0.27
CA PRO A 229 -28.64 6.96 0.42
C PRO A 229 -29.14 7.02 1.88
N PRO A 230 -29.82 8.11 2.29
CA PRO A 230 -30.46 8.19 3.59
C PRO A 230 -31.45 7.03 3.77
N LYS A 231 -31.51 6.46 4.98
CA LYS A 231 -32.49 5.41 5.27
C LYS A 231 -33.91 5.95 5.05
N GLY A 232 -34.76 5.20 4.36
CA GLY A 232 -36.11 5.65 4.01
C GLY A 232 -36.22 6.51 2.74
N TYR A 233 -35.11 6.71 2.01
CA TYR A 233 -35.16 7.33 0.68
C TYR A 233 -35.88 6.43 -0.33
N SER A 234 -36.83 7.01 -1.09
CA SER A 234 -37.70 6.27 -2.02
C SER A 234 -37.21 6.25 -3.47
N GLY A 235 -36.21 7.06 -3.84
CA GLY A 235 -35.63 7.09 -5.18
C GLY A 235 -34.79 5.84 -5.47
N GLN A 236 -34.81 5.37 -6.72
CA GLN A 236 -33.99 4.24 -7.16
C GLN A 236 -32.49 4.55 -7.11
N ASP A 237 -32.12 5.76 -7.54
CA ASP A 237 -30.75 6.27 -7.49
C ASP A 237 -30.74 7.58 -6.69
N PHE A 238 -29.78 7.74 -5.78
CA PHE A 238 -29.64 8.98 -5.02
C PHE A 238 -28.92 10.03 -5.86
N ASP A 239 -29.57 11.18 -6.06
CA ASP A 239 -28.98 12.36 -6.67
C ASP A 239 -29.03 13.56 -5.70
N TRP A 240 -27.91 14.28 -5.60
CA TRP A 240 -27.78 15.42 -4.69
C TRP A 240 -28.67 16.60 -5.10
N ALA A 241 -28.84 16.86 -6.40
CA ALA A 241 -29.64 17.99 -6.87
C ALA A 241 -31.14 17.75 -6.60
N ASP A 242 -31.61 16.54 -6.85
CA ASP A 242 -32.99 16.15 -6.52
C ASP A 242 -33.23 16.17 -5.00
N TYR A 243 -32.30 15.61 -4.23
CA TYR A 243 -32.42 15.58 -2.77
C TYR A 243 -32.41 16.99 -2.16
N GLN A 244 -31.54 17.88 -2.62
CA GLN A 244 -31.50 19.29 -2.18
C GLN A 244 -32.81 20.02 -2.50
N LYS A 245 -33.34 19.82 -3.71
CA LYS A 245 -34.63 20.39 -4.12
C LYS A 245 -35.77 19.88 -3.24
N GLN A 246 -35.76 18.60 -2.86
CA GLN A 246 -36.77 18.00 -1.99
C GLN A 246 -36.74 18.57 -0.57
N CYS A 247 -35.55 18.78 0.01
CA CYS A 247 -35.42 19.24 1.40
C CYS A 247 -35.26 20.76 1.55
N GLY A 248 -35.11 21.51 0.46
CA GLY A 248 -34.90 22.97 0.50
C GLY A 248 -33.62 23.39 1.22
N ALA A 249 -32.59 22.53 1.21
CA ALA A 249 -31.36 22.74 1.96
C ALA A 249 -30.17 23.04 1.04
N GLU A 250 -29.25 23.86 1.54
CA GLU A 250 -28.05 24.28 0.81
C GLU A 250 -26.87 23.35 1.07
N ALA A 251 -25.97 23.24 0.08
CA ALA A 251 -24.69 22.57 0.26
C ALA A 251 -23.76 23.39 1.17
N ALA A 252 -23.04 22.72 2.07
CA ALA A 252 -21.91 23.34 2.75
C ALA A 252 -20.84 23.77 1.72
N PRO A 253 -20.39 25.05 1.74
CA PRO A 253 -19.36 25.53 0.84
C PRO A 253 -18.04 24.77 0.96
N HIS A 254 -17.31 24.63 -0.17
CA HIS A 254 -16.02 23.93 -0.20
C HIS A 254 -14.98 24.50 0.79
N LEU A 255 -15.03 25.81 1.09
CA LEU A 255 -14.12 26.47 2.05
C LEU A 255 -14.31 26.02 3.50
N CYS A 256 -15.46 25.42 3.83
CA CYS A 256 -15.73 24.89 5.17
C CYS A 256 -14.89 23.63 5.47
N PHE A 257 -14.40 22.96 4.42
CA PHE A 257 -13.68 21.71 4.53
C PHE A 257 -12.16 21.92 4.40
N ARG A 258 -11.40 21.09 5.10
CA ARG A 258 -9.94 21.09 5.03
C ARG A 258 -9.46 20.65 3.64
N ASN A 259 -8.58 21.43 3.02
CA ASN A 259 -7.96 21.03 1.76
C ASN A 259 -6.88 19.96 2.01
N THR A 260 -7.16 18.73 1.58
CA THR A 260 -6.33 17.55 1.85
C THR A 260 -6.25 16.66 0.61
N SER A 261 -5.86 17.28 -0.50
CA SER A 261 -5.81 16.68 -1.85
C SER A 261 -4.74 15.58 -2.05
N PHE A 262 -4.03 15.16 -1.00
CA PHE A 262 -2.88 14.27 -1.10
C PHE A 262 -3.00 13.03 -0.20
N SER A 263 -2.77 11.84 -0.78
CA SER A 263 -2.86 10.54 -0.11
C SER A 263 -1.66 10.19 0.79
N ARG A 264 -0.80 11.16 1.14
CA ARG A 264 0.44 10.98 1.94
C ARG A 264 1.35 9.82 1.50
N GLY A 265 1.21 9.32 0.27
CA GLY A 265 1.98 8.17 -0.26
C GLY A 265 1.35 6.80 -0.01
N PHE A 266 0.18 6.71 0.64
CA PHE A 266 -0.55 5.45 0.79
C PHE A 266 -1.06 4.94 -0.57
N THR A 267 -0.96 3.62 -0.78
CA THR A 267 -1.40 2.96 -2.00
C THR A 267 -2.08 1.63 -1.71
N LYS A 268 -2.94 1.20 -2.64
CA LYS A 268 -3.61 -0.10 -2.58
C LYS A 268 -2.59 -1.24 -2.40
N ASN A 269 -2.93 -2.20 -1.55
CA ASN A 269 -2.16 -3.36 -1.11
C ASN A 269 -1.00 -3.08 -0.16
N MET A 270 -0.78 -1.83 0.27
CA MET A 270 0.06 -1.60 1.45
C MET A 270 -0.57 -2.26 2.68
N LYS A 271 0.28 -2.65 3.61
CA LYS A 271 -0.12 -3.19 4.91
C LYS A 271 0.28 -2.21 6.00
N LEU A 272 -0.55 -2.15 7.03
CA LEU A 272 -0.35 -1.33 8.22
C LEU A 272 -1.00 -2.05 9.42
N GLU A 273 -0.81 -1.51 10.61
CA GLU A 273 -1.49 -1.97 11.83
C GLU A 273 -2.58 -0.95 12.18
N ALA A 274 -3.77 -1.39 12.54
CA ALA A 274 -4.86 -0.45 12.81
C ALA A 274 -5.84 -0.94 13.86
N VAL A 275 -6.43 0.03 14.56
CA VAL A 275 -7.45 -0.21 15.59
C VAL A 275 -8.70 -0.80 14.96
N ASN A 276 -9.28 -1.80 15.62
CA ASN A 276 -10.59 -2.33 15.26
C ASN A 276 -11.69 -1.36 15.75
N PRO A 277 -12.49 -0.74 14.86
CA PRO A 277 -13.51 0.22 15.27
C PRO A 277 -14.64 -0.38 16.12
N ARG A 278 -14.80 -1.72 16.13
CA ARG A 278 -15.76 -2.42 17.01
C ARG A 278 -15.19 -2.78 18.37
N ASN A 279 -13.87 -2.86 18.48
CA ASN A 279 -13.19 -3.17 19.72
C ASN A 279 -11.88 -2.35 19.78
N PRO A 280 -11.93 -1.12 20.31
CA PRO A 280 -10.75 -0.27 20.36
C PRO A 280 -9.57 -0.88 21.14
N ALA A 281 -9.75 -1.87 22.00
CA ALA A 281 -8.60 -2.53 22.64
C ALA A 281 -7.80 -3.42 21.66
N GLU A 282 -8.31 -3.66 20.45
CA GLU A 282 -7.70 -4.55 19.47
C GLU A 282 -7.03 -3.77 18.34
N ILE A 283 -5.76 -4.09 18.05
CA ILE A 283 -5.04 -3.64 16.86
C ILE A 283 -4.83 -4.85 15.96
N CYS A 284 -5.25 -4.77 14.69
CA CYS A 284 -5.14 -5.86 13.74
C CYS A 284 -4.16 -5.51 12.62
N VAL A 285 -3.65 -6.56 11.97
CA VAL A 285 -3.06 -6.41 10.63
C VAL A 285 -4.14 -5.89 9.68
N ALA A 286 -3.87 -4.79 8.98
CA ALA A 286 -4.79 -4.21 8.02
C ALA A 286 -4.16 -4.11 6.63
N SER A 287 -4.96 -4.37 5.60
CA SER A 287 -4.59 -4.20 4.20
C SER A 287 -5.39 -3.06 3.57
N ILE A 288 -4.71 -2.16 2.86
CA ILE A 288 -5.35 -1.07 2.13
C ILE A 288 -5.99 -1.61 0.85
N THR A 289 -7.31 -1.62 0.75
CA THR A 289 -8.03 -2.14 -0.43
C THR A 289 -8.30 -1.05 -1.47
N SER A 290 -8.43 0.20 -1.04
CA SER A 290 -8.63 1.38 -1.89
C SER A 290 -8.13 2.65 -1.20
N VAL A 291 -7.72 3.64 -1.99
CA VAL A 291 -7.36 4.99 -1.54
C VAL A 291 -8.06 5.97 -2.48
N LYS A 292 -8.86 6.88 -1.93
CA LYS A 292 -9.64 7.88 -2.66
C LYS A 292 -9.49 9.22 -1.96
N GLY A 293 -8.79 10.16 -2.60
CA GLY A 293 -8.38 11.41 -1.95
C GLY A 293 -7.61 11.13 -0.66
N ARG A 294 -8.17 11.57 0.47
CA ARG A 294 -7.63 11.38 1.83
C ARG A 294 -8.18 10.16 2.57
N LEU A 295 -9.17 9.47 2.00
CA LEU A 295 -9.79 8.31 2.65
C LEU A 295 -9.20 7.00 2.10
N MET A 296 -9.09 6.03 2.99
CA MET A 296 -8.62 4.69 2.73
C MET A 296 -9.68 3.68 3.17
N TRP A 297 -9.83 2.62 2.38
CA TRP A 297 -10.63 1.45 2.72
C TRP A 297 -9.67 0.40 3.21
N LEU A 298 -9.88 -0.04 4.44
CA LEU A 298 -9.01 -0.97 5.12
C LEU A 298 -9.77 -2.27 5.39
N HIS A 299 -9.09 -3.38 5.13
CA HIS A 299 -9.56 -4.71 5.46
C HIS A 299 -8.73 -5.26 6.62
N LEU A 300 -9.39 -5.53 7.76
CA LEU A 300 -8.75 -6.11 8.94
C LEU A 300 -8.56 -7.62 8.75
N GLU A 301 -7.31 -8.06 8.65
CA GLU A 301 -6.92 -9.45 8.54
C GLU A 301 -6.94 -10.08 9.94
N GLY A 302 -7.98 -10.86 10.26
CA GLY A 302 -8.12 -11.47 11.60
C GLY A 302 -9.46 -11.23 12.29
N SER A 303 -10.42 -10.56 11.66
CA SER A 303 -11.78 -10.49 12.22
C SER A 303 -12.50 -11.85 12.06
N GLN A 304 -13.14 -12.35 13.12
CA GLN A 304 -13.85 -13.65 13.10
C GLN A 304 -15.05 -13.68 12.15
N MET A 305 -15.53 -12.51 11.73
CA MET A 305 -16.58 -12.36 10.74
C MET A 305 -15.98 -11.73 9.47
N PRO A 306 -16.56 -11.94 8.27
CA PRO A 306 -16.28 -11.07 7.14
C PRO A 306 -16.68 -9.65 7.54
N SER A 307 -15.72 -8.88 8.06
CA SER A 307 -15.96 -7.49 8.43
C SER A 307 -16.03 -6.68 7.14
N PRO A 308 -17.01 -5.78 7.03
CA PRO A 308 -16.99 -4.80 5.96
C PRO A 308 -15.68 -4.01 6.00
N GLU A 309 -15.22 -3.55 4.84
CA GLU A 309 -14.11 -2.62 4.77
C GLU A 309 -14.45 -1.38 5.61
N TYR A 310 -13.52 -0.93 6.44
CA TYR A 310 -13.71 0.30 7.20
C TYR A 310 -12.96 1.45 6.54
N ILE A 311 -13.57 2.61 6.61
CA ILE A 311 -13.14 3.86 6.00
C ILE A 311 -12.38 4.64 7.06
N VAL A 312 -11.16 5.04 6.74
CA VAL A 312 -10.32 5.84 7.62
C VAL A 312 -9.61 6.92 6.82
N ASP A 313 -9.30 8.03 7.47
CA ASP A 313 -8.46 9.07 6.87
C ASP A 313 -6.98 8.73 6.98
N VAL A 314 -6.18 9.17 6.02
CA VAL A 314 -4.71 9.01 6.00
C VAL A 314 -3.99 9.67 7.18
N GLU A 315 -4.63 10.60 7.88
CA GLU A 315 -4.13 11.26 9.09
C GLU A 315 -4.81 10.78 10.38
N SER A 316 -5.53 9.65 10.33
CA SER A 316 -6.12 9.06 11.53
C SER A 316 -5.04 8.68 12.55
N MET A 317 -5.36 8.90 13.83
CA MET A 317 -4.50 8.48 14.95
C MET A 317 -4.66 6.99 15.31
N ASP A 318 -5.54 6.28 14.60
CA ASP A 318 -5.86 4.86 14.80
C ASP A 318 -5.21 3.93 13.77
N ILE A 319 -4.26 4.44 12.98
CA ILE A 319 -3.46 3.67 12.04
C ILE A 319 -1.97 3.84 12.34
N PHE A 320 -1.23 2.75 12.25
CA PHE A 320 0.16 2.65 12.68
C PHE A 320 1.01 1.94 11.63
N PRO A 321 2.31 2.27 11.51
CA PRO A 321 3.22 1.54 10.63
C PRO A 321 3.40 0.09 11.10
N VAL A 322 3.78 -0.79 10.17
CA VAL A 322 4.15 -2.18 10.50
C VAL A 322 5.31 -2.20 11.50
N GLY A 323 5.15 -2.96 12.59
CA GLY A 323 6.10 -3.06 13.70
C GLY A 323 5.76 -2.14 14.88
N TRP A 324 4.68 -1.35 14.83
CA TRP A 324 4.29 -0.48 15.94
C TRP A 324 3.92 -1.27 17.19
N CYS A 325 3.10 -2.32 17.06
CA CYS A 325 2.75 -3.22 18.15
C CYS A 325 4.00 -3.88 18.74
N GLU A 326 4.92 -4.37 17.90
CA GLU A 326 6.18 -4.98 18.36
C GLU A 326 7.04 -3.97 19.14
N ALA A 327 7.21 -2.75 18.61
CA ALA A 327 8.01 -1.71 19.24
C ALA A 327 7.46 -1.24 20.59
N ASN A 328 6.15 -1.32 20.79
CA ASN A 328 5.46 -0.88 22.02
C ASN A 328 4.99 -2.04 22.89
N ALA A 329 5.44 -3.27 22.62
CA ALA A 329 5.04 -4.49 23.32
C ALA A 329 3.51 -4.70 23.42
N TYR A 330 2.76 -4.28 22.41
CA TYR A 330 1.32 -4.44 22.32
C TYR A 330 0.93 -5.64 21.49
N ASN A 331 -0.22 -6.24 21.81
CA ASN A 331 -0.72 -7.40 21.07
C ASN A 331 -1.26 -6.97 19.69
N LEU A 332 -0.67 -7.55 18.65
CA LEU A 332 -1.18 -7.46 17.28
C LEU A 332 -2.05 -8.68 16.98
N THR A 333 -3.33 -8.49 16.68
CA THR A 333 -4.20 -9.58 16.23
C THR A 333 -3.69 -10.11 14.89
N PRO A 334 -3.28 -11.39 14.82
CA PRO A 334 -2.78 -11.97 13.59
C PRO A 334 -3.94 -12.33 12.64
N PRO A 335 -3.67 -12.43 11.33
CA PRO A 335 -4.63 -12.95 10.38
C PRO A 335 -5.13 -14.34 10.79
N HIS A 336 -6.44 -14.58 10.67
CA HIS A 336 -6.98 -15.92 10.81
C HIS A 336 -6.27 -16.83 9.81
N LYS A 337 -5.56 -17.84 10.32
CA LYS A 337 -5.04 -18.91 9.46
C LYS A 337 -6.25 -19.51 8.77
N ALA A 338 -6.35 -19.34 7.45
CA ALA A 338 -7.26 -20.13 6.65
C ALA A 338 -6.93 -21.59 6.95
N VAL A 339 -7.75 -22.24 7.77
CA VAL A 339 -7.72 -23.68 7.90
C VAL A 339 -8.00 -24.16 6.49
N LEU A 340 -6.96 -24.61 5.79
CA LEU A 340 -7.08 -25.47 4.63
C LEU A 340 -7.85 -26.68 5.13
N ARG A 341 -9.19 -26.61 5.13
CA ARG A 341 -10.01 -27.80 5.08
C ARG A 341 -9.64 -28.44 3.76
N ARG A 342 -8.64 -29.32 3.79
CA ARG A 342 -8.43 -30.32 2.75
C ARG A 342 -9.81 -30.92 2.56
N LYS A 343 -10.49 -30.57 1.47
CA LYS A 343 -11.70 -31.26 1.06
C LYS A 343 -11.26 -32.72 0.93
N ARG A 344 -11.58 -33.54 1.93
CA ARG A 344 -11.48 -34.98 1.80
C ARG A 344 -12.40 -35.29 0.63
N ARG A 345 -11.84 -35.63 -0.52
CA ARG A 345 -12.61 -36.26 -1.59
C ARG A 345 -13.09 -37.57 -0.98
N ILE A 346 -14.37 -37.63 -0.65
CA ILE A 346 -15.02 -38.89 -0.35
C ILE A 346 -14.98 -39.66 -1.66
N ALA A 347 -14.18 -40.72 -1.71
CA ALA A 347 -14.24 -41.68 -2.79
C ALA A 347 -15.58 -42.41 -2.66
N VAL A 348 -16.55 -42.04 -3.50
CA VAL A 348 -17.77 -42.84 -3.68
C VAL A 348 -17.33 -44.07 -4.48
N VAL A 349 -17.16 -45.19 -3.80
CA VAL A 349 -17.01 -46.50 -4.44
C VAL A 349 -18.39 -46.90 -4.94
N GLN A 350 -18.58 -46.89 -6.26
CA GLN A 350 -19.75 -47.53 -6.88
C GLN A 350 -19.49 -49.04 -6.94
N PRO A 351 -20.48 -49.90 -6.62
CA PRO A 351 -20.32 -51.34 -6.75
C PRO A 351 -20.42 -51.76 -8.22
N GLU A 352 -19.54 -52.69 -8.59
CA GLU A 352 -19.38 -53.27 -9.92
C GLU A 352 -20.69 -53.84 -10.47
N LYS A 353 -21.01 -53.48 -11.72
CA LYS A 353 -21.90 -54.27 -12.58
C LYS A 353 -21.16 -54.66 -13.85
N GLN A 354 -21.36 -55.92 -14.20
CA GLN A 354 -20.64 -56.75 -15.16
C GLN A 354 -20.72 -56.22 -16.61
N LEU A 355 -19.61 -56.34 -17.32
CA LEU A 355 -19.47 -56.32 -18.79
C LEU A 355 -19.99 -57.66 -19.41
N PRO A 356 -20.13 -57.87 -20.76
CA PRO A 356 -19.42 -57.19 -21.87
C PRO A 356 -20.17 -56.95 -23.23
N SER A 357 -19.55 -56.11 -24.06
CA SER A 357 -19.33 -56.21 -25.53
C SER A 357 -20.49 -56.01 -26.53
N THR A 358 -20.36 -55.01 -27.42
CA THR A 358 -20.16 -55.19 -28.88
C THR A 358 -19.72 -53.90 -29.60
N VAL A 359 -18.63 -54.06 -30.37
CA VAL A 359 -18.00 -53.42 -31.55
C VAL A 359 -18.82 -52.38 -32.42
N PRO A 360 -18.27 -51.70 -33.46
CA PRO A 360 -17.58 -50.38 -33.41
C PRO A 360 -17.97 -49.37 -34.56
N VAL A 361 -17.20 -48.27 -34.67
CA VAL A 361 -16.85 -47.49 -35.89
C VAL A 361 -17.87 -46.47 -36.52
N GLU A 362 -17.41 -45.21 -36.53
CA GLU A 362 -17.51 -44.12 -37.55
C GLU A 362 -18.68 -43.10 -37.71
N LYS A 363 -18.20 -41.83 -37.84
CA LYS A 363 -18.59 -40.72 -38.75
C LYS A 363 -19.71 -39.71 -38.36
N ILE A 364 -19.26 -38.60 -37.76
CA ILE A 364 -19.46 -37.14 -38.06
C ILE A 364 -20.82 -36.71 -38.69
N PRO A 365 -21.56 -35.73 -38.12
CA PRO A 365 -21.38 -34.31 -38.50
C PRO A 365 -21.33 -33.27 -37.36
N HIS A 366 -20.43 -32.31 -37.54
CA HIS A 366 -20.62 -30.93 -37.08
C HIS A 366 -21.96 -30.40 -37.60
N ASP A 367 -22.83 -29.89 -36.72
CA ASP A 367 -23.17 -28.47 -36.73
C ASP A 367 -24.08 -28.04 -35.56
N LEU A 368 -23.63 -26.94 -34.95
CA LEU A 368 -24.40 -25.80 -34.41
C LEU A 368 -25.44 -26.03 -33.30
N CYS A 369 -25.06 -25.68 -32.06
CA CYS A 369 -25.66 -24.58 -31.29
C CYS A 369 -24.95 -24.39 -29.92
N PRO A 370 -25.06 -23.21 -29.29
CA PRO A 370 -23.89 -22.41 -28.92
C PRO A 370 -23.41 -22.63 -27.48
N VAL A 371 -22.10 -22.42 -27.29
CA VAL A 371 -21.51 -22.12 -25.99
C VAL A 371 -22.20 -20.87 -25.43
N PRO A 372 -22.58 -20.82 -24.13
CA PRO A 372 -23.08 -19.60 -23.52
C PRO A 372 -22.01 -18.53 -23.63
N GLN A 373 -22.25 -17.53 -24.47
CA GLN A 373 -21.55 -16.26 -24.42
C GLN A 373 -21.87 -15.64 -23.06
N LEU A 374 -20.84 -15.36 -22.27
CA LEU A 374 -20.99 -14.46 -21.14
C LEU A 374 -21.00 -13.06 -21.74
N ASP A 375 -22.18 -12.46 -21.77
CA ASP A 375 -22.45 -11.17 -22.38
C ASP A 375 -21.56 -10.05 -21.83
N THR A 376 -21.15 -9.22 -22.78
CA THR A 376 -20.37 -8.02 -22.59
C THR A 376 -21.33 -6.84 -22.48
N THR A 377 -21.54 -6.32 -21.27
CA THR A 377 -21.98 -4.93 -21.06
C THR A 377 -21.39 -4.40 -19.77
N GLY A 378 -20.34 -3.57 -19.91
CA GLY A 378 -19.59 -2.98 -18.80
C GLY A 378 -18.34 -2.24 -19.29
N THR A 379 -18.48 -1.35 -20.27
CA THR A 379 -17.40 -0.48 -20.76
C THR A 379 -17.03 0.55 -19.69
N ILE A 380 -16.02 0.26 -18.86
CA ILE A 380 -14.72 0.97 -18.79
C ILE A 380 -13.72 0.02 -18.09
N ASN A 381 -12.85 -0.69 -18.84
CA ASN A 381 -11.46 -1.08 -18.47
C ASN A 381 -10.78 -2.15 -19.37
N GLY A 382 -11.22 -2.34 -20.63
CA GLY A 382 -10.42 -3.07 -21.63
C GLY A 382 -9.01 -2.50 -21.82
N ARG A 383 -8.82 -1.21 -21.51
CA ARG A 383 -7.52 -0.52 -21.57
C ARG A 383 -6.45 -1.11 -20.65
N TYR A 384 -6.77 -1.78 -19.55
CA TYR A 384 -5.75 -2.32 -18.61
C TYR A 384 -5.71 -3.87 -18.57
N CYS A 385 -6.45 -4.51 -19.48
CA CYS A 385 -6.48 -5.95 -19.62
C CYS A 385 -5.37 -6.39 -20.60
N CYS A 386 -4.33 -7.02 -20.06
CA CYS A 386 -3.29 -7.67 -20.84
C CYS A 386 -3.92 -8.81 -21.65
N PRO A 387 -3.71 -8.85 -22.97
CA PRO A 387 -4.04 -10.05 -23.73
C PRO A 387 -3.21 -11.22 -23.22
N GLN A 388 -3.64 -12.43 -23.55
CA GLN A 388 -2.83 -13.63 -23.34
C GLN A 388 -1.49 -13.47 -24.06
N LEU A 389 -0.38 -13.64 -23.33
CA LEU A 389 0.97 -13.60 -23.86
C LEU A 389 1.48 -15.02 -24.06
N TYR A 390 2.07 -15.29 -25.22
CA TYR A 390 2.62 -16.59 -25.57
C TYR A 390 4.13 -16.57 -25.45
N ILE A 391 4.70 -17.63 -24.84
CA ILE A 391 6.14 -17.87 -24.83
C ILE A 391 6.44 -18.81 -26.02
N ASN A 392 6.99 -18.25 -27.08
CA ASN A 392 7.21 -18.97 -28.32
C ASN A 392 8.54 -19.72 -28.25
N HIS A 393 8.54 -20.93 -27.66
CA HIS A 393 9.73 -21.74 -27.35
C HIS A 393 10.65 -22.05 -28.56
N ARG A 394 10.12 -22.00 -29.79
CA ARG A 394 10.87 -22.19 -31.03
C ARG A 394 11.62 -20.95 -31.49
N CYS A 395 11.29 -19.78 -30.94
CA CYS A 395 11.94 -18.52 -31.28
C CYS A 395 13.35 -18.43 -30.71
N PHE A 396 14.21 -17.64 -31.36
CA PHE A 396 15.59 -17.45 -30.92
C PHE A 396 15.65 -16.76 -29.53
N SER A 397 16.27 -17.42 -28.55
CA SER A 397 16.28 -16.98 -27.14
C SER A 397 17.39 -15.97 -26.80
N GLY A 398 18.26 -15.61 -27.73
CA GLY A 398 19.32 -14.63 -27.49
C GLY A 398 20.51 -15.15 -26.68
N PRO A 399 21.49 -14.29 -26.37
CA PRO A 399 22.68 -14.64 -25.59
C PRO A 399 22.43 -14.68 -24.07
N TYR A 400 21.39 -13.99 -23.59
CA TYR A 400 21.10 -13.87 -22.15
C TYR A 400 20.30 -15.05 -21.59
N LEU A 401 19.47 -15.71 -22.42
CA LEU A 401 18.49 -16.71 -21.99
C LEU A 401 18.92 -18.13 -22.37
N ASN A 402 18.70 -19.07 -21.45
CA ASN A 402 18.99 -20.49 -21.67
C ASN A 402 17.83 -21.14 -22.44
N LYS A 403 18.11 -21.65 -23.65
CA LYS A 403 17.09 -22.26 -24.53
C LYS A 403 16.36 -23.44 -23.88
N GLY A 404 17.06 -24.29 -23.11
CA GLY A 404 16.46 -25.43 -22.41
C GLY A 404 15.47 -24.97 -21.34
N ARG A 405 15.86 -24.01 -20.50
CA ARG A 405 14.97 -23.44 -19.47
C ARG A 405 13.78 -22.68 -20.04
N ILE A 406 13.94 -22.04 -21.20
CA ILE A 406 12.82 -21.39 -21.90
C ILE A 406 11.82 -22.44 -22.40
N ALA A 407 12.27 -23.61 -22.86
CA ALA A 407 11.38 -24.68 -23.32
C ALA A 407 10.59 -25.35 -22.19
N GLU A 408 10.99 -25.17 -20.93
CA GLU A 408 10.29 -25.65 -19.73
C GLU A 408 9.23 -24.66 -19.21
N LEU A 409 9.15 -23.44 -19.77
CA LEU A 409 8.17 -22.44 -19.37
C LEU A 409 6.76 -22.77 -19.89
N PRO A 410 5.70 -22.25 -19.25
CA PRO A 410 4.35 -22.39 -19.77
C PRO A 410 4.20 -21.74 -21.15
N GLN A 411 3.42 -22.37 -22.03
CA GLN A 411 3.19 -21.89 -23.40
C GLN A 411 2.54 -20.50 -23.45
N SER A 412 1.78 -20.12 -22.43
CA SER A 412 1.11 -18.82 -22.34
C SER A 412 0.85 -18.37 -20.91
N VAL A 413 0.67 -17.06 -20.73
CA VAL A 413 0.39 -16.39 -19.46
C VAL A 413 -0.69 -15.33 -19.68
N GLY A 414 -1.65 -15.22 -18.75
CA GLY A 414 -2.83 -14.36 -18.92
C GLY A 414 -4.02 -15.07 -19.61
N PRO A 415 -5.09 -14.35 -20.00
CA PRO A 415 -5.27 -12.89 -19.90
C PRO A 415 -5.42 -12.41 -18.44
N GLY A 416 -5.20 -11.12 -18.20
CA GLY A 416 -5.25 -10.56 -16.84
C GLY A 416 -4.81 -9.10 -16.81
N LYS A 417 -4.51 -8.53 -15.64
CA LYS A 417 -4.05 -7.13 -15.57
C LYS A 417 -2.65 -6.96 -16.21
N CYS A 418 -2.50 -5.98 -17.11
CA CYS A 418 -1.25 -5.27 -17.48
C CYS A 418 0.01 -5.75 -16.76
N VAL A 419 0.16 -5.16 -15.59
CA VAL A 419 1.35 -5.24 -14.75
C VAL A 419 1.59 -6.64 -14.19
N LEU A 420 0.52 -7.41 -13.88
CA LEU A 420 0.66 -8.75 -13.29
C LEU A 420 1.16 -9.76 -14.33
N VAL A 421 0.52 -9.78 -15.50
CA VAL A 421 0.89 -10.70 -16.59
C VAL A 421 2.32 -10.42 -17.05
N LEU A 422 2.67 -9.14 -17.24
CA LEU A 422 4.02 -8.74 -17.64
C LEU A 422 5.07 -9.04 -16.56
N LYS A 423 4.77 -8.80 -15.28
CA LYS A 423 5.67 -9.13 -14.17
C LYS A 423 5.94 -10.62 -14.07
N GLU A 424 4.91 -11.44 -14.26
CA GLU A 424 5.02 -12.90 -14.26
C GLU A 424 5.91 -13.37 -15.41
N VAL A 425 5.64 -12.92 -16.64
CA VAL A 425 6.47 -13.22 -17.83
C VAL A 425 7.92 -12.79 -17.62
N LEU A 426 8.18 -11.56 -17.15
CA LEU A 426 9.54 -11.09 -16.90
C LEU A 426 10.25 -11.92 -15.83
N SER A 427 9.56 -12.30 -14.75
CA SER A 427 10.11 -13.18 -13.70
C SER A 427 10.55 -14.54 -14.26
N MET A 428 9.71 -15.15 -15.10
CA MET A 428 10.04 -16.39 -15.79
C MET A 428 11.25 -16.25 -16.72
N VAL A 429 11.28 -15.18 -17.52
CA VAL A 429 12.43 -14.87 -18.40
C VAL A 429 13.72 -14.66 -17.62
N ILE A 430 13.66 -13.93 -16.49
CA ILE A 430 14.81 -13.71 -15.61
C ILE A 430 15.33 -15.02 -15.03
N ASN A 431 14.45 -15.92 -14.59
CA ASN A 431 14.84 -17.21 -14.02
C ASN A 431 15.35 -18.20 -15.07
N ALA A 432 14.89 -18.08 -16.32
CA ALA A 432 15.40 -18.84 -17.46
C ALA A 432 16.77 -18.33 -17.98
N ALA A 433 17.31 -17.25 -17.42
CA ALA A 433 18.58 -16.67 -17.85
C ALA A 433 19.83 -17.47 -17.42
N TYR A 434 20.93 -17.36 -18.18
CA TYR A 434 22.24 -17.89 -17.76
C TYR A 434 22.79 -17.16 -16.53
N LYS A 435 22.60 -15.83 -16.49
CA LYS A 435 22.98 -14.93 -15.40
C LYS A 435 21.82 -13.95 -15.13
N PRO A 436 20.88 -14.27 -14.23
CA PRO A 436 19.69 -13.46 -13.94
C PRO A 436 19.98 -11.99 -13.63
N GLY A 437 21.07 -11.71 -12.90
CA GLY A 437 21.50 -10.32 -12.62
C GLY A 437 21.88 -9.49 -13.85
N SER A 438 22.27 -10.13 -14.97
CA SER A 438 22.54 -9.41 -16.23
C SER A 438 21.24 -9.05 -16.95
N VAL A 439 20.26 -9.95 -16.95
CA VAL A 439 18.91 -9.67 -17.49
C VAL A 439 18.25 -8.54 -16.70
N LEU A 440 18.32 -8.57 -15.37
CA LEU A 440 17.79 -7.50 -14.53
C LEU A 440 18.38 -6.12 -14.90
N ARG A 441 19.69 -6.03 -15.18
CA ARG A 441 20.32 -4.78 -15.63
C ARG A 441 19.81 -4.33 -17.00
N GLU A 442 19.66 -5.22 -17.97
CA GLU A 442 19.12 -4.86 -19.28
C GLU A 442 17.66 -4.37 -19.19
N LEU A 443 16.85 -4.98 -18.32
CA LEU A 443 15.47 -4.56 -18.09
C LEU A 443 15.36 -3.14 -17.52
N GLN A 444 16.32 -2.69 -16.71
CA GLN A 444 16.35 -1.31 -16.21
C GLN A 444 16.58 -0.27 -17.32
N LEU A 445 17.18 -0.68 -18.44
CA LEU A 445 17.47 0.17 -19.58
C LEU A 445 16.33 0.19 -20.61
N VAL A 446 15.23 -0.53 -20.35
CA VAL A 446 14.03 -0.54 -21.19
C VAL A 446 13.17 0.66 -20.78
N GLU A 447 13.15 1.69 -21.62
CA GLU A 447 12.35 2.90 -21.40
C GLU A 447 11.76 3.42 -22.71
N ASP A 448 10.57 4.03 -22.61
CA ASP A 448 9.98 4.88 -23.63
C ASP A 448 9.26 6.05 -22.93
N PRO A 449 9.52 7.31 -23.33
CA PRO A 449 8.88 8.49 -22.72
C PRO A 449 7.35 8.52 -22.85
N GLN A 450 6.76 7.83 -23.82
CA GLN A 450 5.32 7.80 -24.08
C GLN A 450 4.59 6.69 -23.31
N TRP A 451 5.31 5.86 -22.56
CA TRP A 451 4.69 4.77 -21.80
C TRP A 451 3.92 5.28 -20.59
N ASN A 452 2.73 4.72 -20.42
CA ASN A 452 2.04 4.74 -19.15
C ASN A 452 2.55 3.55 -18.34
N PHE A 453 3.60 3.77 -17.53
CA PHE A 453 4.30 2.71 -16.82
C PHE A 453 4.08 2.75 -15.29
N GLN A 454 4.34 1.61 -14.66
CA GLN A 454 4.43 1.41 -13.23
C GLN A 454 5.80 0.81 -12.92
N GLU A 455 6.49 1.32 -11.91
CA GLU A 455 7.77 0.76 -11.48
C GLU A 455 7.56 -0.49 -10.62
N GLU A 456 8.17 -1.60 -11.04
CA GLU A 456 8.08 -2.88 -10.37
C GLU A 456 9.47 -3.39 -9.99
N THR A 457 9.66 -3.74 -8.72
CA THR A 457 10.90 -4.37 -8.28
C THR A 457 10.87 -5.86 -8.60
N LEU A 458 11.71 -6.28 -9.54
CA LEU A 458 11.94 -7.68 -9.86
C LEU A 458 13.14 -8.21 -9.06
N LYS A 459 13.04 -9.46 -8.59
CA LYS A 459 14.06 -10.12 -7.78
C LYS A 459 14.49 -11.42 -8.46
N ALA A 460 15.78 -11.74 -8.36
CA ALA A 460 16.32 -13.00 -8.84
C ALA A 460 17.36 -13.56 -7.88
N LYS A 461 17.38 -14.87 -7.67
CA LYS A 461 18.41 -15.56 -6.88
C LYS A 461 19.35 -16.32 -7.81
N TYR A 462 20.65 -16.06 -7.70
CA TYR A 462 21.65 -16.73 -8.52
C TYR A 462 22.95 -16.96 -7.74
N ARG A 463 23.39 -18.23 -7.68
CA ARG A 463 24.58 -18.68 -6.95
C ARG A 463 24.64 -18.17 -5.50
N GLY A 464 23.52 -18.34 -4.78
CA GLY A 464 23.38 -17.91 -3.37
C GLY A 464 23.20 -16.41 -3.15
N LYS A 465 23.37 -15.57 -4.19
CA LYS A 465 23.18 -14.11 -4.10
C LYS A 465 21.81 -13.70 -4.63
N THR A 466 21.20 -12.70 -4.00
CA THR A 466 19.93 -12.11 -4.44
C THR A 466 20.20 -10.79 -5.15
N TYR A 467 19.67 -10.66 -6.37
CA TYR A 467 19.73 -9.47 -7.20
C TYR A 467 18.34 -8.83 -7.24
N ARG A 468 18.29 -7.49 -7.22
CA ARG A 468 17.05 -6.72 -7.29
C ARG A 468 17.22 -5.58 -8.29
N ALA A 469 16.20 -5.31 -9.08
CA ALA A 469 16.16 -4.16 -9.97
C ALA A 469 14.73 -3.63 -10.10
N THR A 470 14.60 -2.31 -10.17
CA THR A 470 13.33 -1.63 -10.45
C THR A 470 13.18 -1.46 -11.95
N VAL A 471 12.11 -2.00 -12.52
CA VAL A 471 11.82 -2.04 -13.97
C VAL A 471 10.50 -1.32 -14.23
N LYS A 472 10.44 -0.50 -15.29
CA LYS A 472 9.22 0.18 -15.73
C LYS A 472 8.36 -0.80 -16.54
N ILE A 473 7.17 -1.15 -16.07
CA ILE A 473 6.21 -2.05 -16.74
C ILE A 473 5.00 -1.27 -17.23
N VAL A 474 4.59 -1.45 -18.50
CA VAL A 474 3.42 -0.76 -19.06
C VAL A 474 2.12 -1.21 -18.41
N ARG A 475 1.19 -0.27 -18.25
CA ARG A 475 -0.09 -0.48 -17.55
C ARG A 475 -1.22 -0.77 -18.53
N THR A 476 -1.15 -0.24 -19.75
CA THR A 476 -2.24 -0.32 -20.71
C THR A 476 -2.01 -1.40 -21.78
N SER A 477 -3.10 -2.02 -22.23
CA SER A 477 -3.16 -3.16 -23.14
C SER A 477 -2.57 -2.83 -24.52
N ASP A 478 -2.84 -1.62 -25.01
CA ASP A 478 -2.33 -1.09 -26.28
C ASP A 478 -0.79 -0.97 -26.29
N GLN A 479 -0.16 -0.82 -25.13
CA GLN A 479 1.30 -0.70 -24.99
C GLN A 479 2.01 -2.04 -24.78
N VAL A 480 1.28 -3.12 -24.47
CA VAL A 480 1.85 -4.45 -24.14
C VAL A 480 2.69 -5.01 -25.29
N ALA A 481 2.20 -4.94 -26.51
CA ALA A 481 2.90 -5.50 -27.66
C ALA A 481 4.24 -4.79 -27.94
N ASP A 482 4.26 -3.46 -27.85
CA ASP A 482 5.49 -2.68 -28.01
C ASP A 482 6.47 -2.92 -26.87
N PHE A 483 5.97 -2.97 -25.63
CA PHE A 483 6.76 -3.31 -24.46
C PHE A 483 7.49 -4.65 -24.61
N CYS A 484 6.77 -5.72 -24.96
CA CYS A 484 7.34 -7.05 -25.20
C CYS A 484 8.46 -7.02 -26.25
N ARG A 485 8.25 -6.31 -27.36
CA ARG A 485 9.25 -6.17 -28.42
C ARG A 485 10.52 -5.46 -27.95
N ARG A 486 10.39 -4.38 -27.16
CA ARG A 486 11.55 -3.65 -26.64
C ARG A 486 12.36 -4.43 -25.63
N VAL A 487 11.69 -5.18 -24.76
CA VAL A 487 12.37 -6.09 -23.85
C VAL A 487 13.13 -7.15 -24.64
N CYS A 488 12.49 -7.77 -25.64
CA CYS A 488 13.15 -8.76 -26.49
C CYS A 488 14.38 -8.18 -27.22
N ALA A 489 14.28 -6.93 -27.70
CA ALA A 489 15.39 -6.23 -28.35
C ALA A 489 16.56 -6.00 -27.39
N LYS A 490 16.31 -5.58 -26.14
CA LYS A 490 17.36 -5.41 -25.12
C LYS A 490 18.01 -6.73 -24.70
N LEU A 491 17.25 -7.83 -24.73
CA LEU A 491 17.77 -9.17 -24.45
C LEU A 491 18.38 -9.85 -25.70
N GLU A 492 18.49 -9.13 -26.81
CA GLU A 492 19.02 -9.62 -28.09
C GLU A 492 18.38 -10.95 -28.54
N CYS A 493 17.08 -11.13 -28.28
CA CYS A 493 16.32 -12.31 -28.67
C CYS A 493 15.27 -11.98 -29.75
N CYS A 494 14.50 -12.97 -30.18
CA CYS A 494 13.42 -12.77 -31.14
C CYS A 494 12.35 -11.82 -30.56
N PRO A 495 11.86 -10.81 -31.32
CA PRO A 495 10.81 -9.90 -30.84
C PRO A 495 9.49 -10.60 -30.52
N ASN A 496 9.30 -11.82 -31.03
CA ASN A 496 8.15 -12.66 -30.76
C ASN A 496 8.44 -13.73 -29.68
N LEU A 497 9.57 -13.69 -28.96
CA LEU A 497 9.89 -14.73 -27.97
C LEU A 497 8.84 -14.80 -26.86
N PHE A 498 8.38 -13.65 -26.35
CA PHE A 498 7.20 -13.56 -25.50
C PHE A 498 6.34 -12.39 -25.99
N SER A 499 5.19 -12.68 -26.58
CA SER A 499 4.37 -11.67 -27.25
C SER A 499 2.88 -12.04 -27.25
N PRO A 500 1.96 -11.11 -27.55
CA PRO A 500 0.53 -11.42 -27.72
C PRO A 500 0.24 -12.36 -28.91
N VAL A 501 1.23 -12.66 -29.74
CA VAL A 501 1.08 -13.49 -30.95
C VAL A 501 1.68 -14.87 -30.70
N LEU A 502 0.87 -15.91 -30.88
CA LEU A 502 1.32 -17.30 -30.90
C LEU A 502 2.03 -17.60 -32.23
N VAL A 503 3.24 -18.13 -32.17
CA VAL A 503 4.02 -18.57 -33.33
C VAL A 503 3.98 -20.10 -33.38
N ALA A 504 3.19 -20.65 -34.31
CA ALA A 504 2.94 -22.09 -34.40
C ALA A 504 4.16 -22.90 -34.90
N GLU A 505 4.66 -22.62 -36.11
CA GLU A 505 5.76 -23.41 -36.70
C GLU A 505 6.94 -22.57 -37.21
N VAL A 506 6.69 -21.56 -38.05
CA VAL A 506 7.72 -20.67 -38.59
C VAL A 506 7.54 -19.27 -38.00
N CYS A 507 8.62 -18.72 -37.43
CA CYS A 507 8.60 -17.37 -36.91
C CYS A 507 8.54 -16.36 -38.07
N PRO A 508 7.64 -15.34 -38.03
CA PRO A 508 7.57 -14.29 -39.06
C PRO A 508 8.89 -13.55 -39.28
N GLU A 509 9.70 -13.45 -38.23
CA GLU A 509 11.03 -12.83 -38.27
C GLU A 509 12.13 -13.77 -38.80
N ASN A 510 11.75 -14.98 -39.22
CA ASN A 510 12.68 -16.01 -39.70
C ASN A 510 13.86 -16.22 -38.71
N CYS A 511 13.59 -16.11 -37.41
CA CYS A 511 14.67 -16.14 -36.41
C CYS A 511 15.33 -17.53 -36.28
N SER A 512 14.65 -18.59 -36.71
CA SER A 512 15.11 -19.98 -36.67
C SER A 512 16.03 -20.37 -37.84
N ILE A 513 16.06 -19.61 -38.94
CA ILE A 513 16.93 -19.88 -40.11
C ILE A 513 18.33 -19.27 -39.97
N HIS A 514 18.58 -18.48 -38.93
CA HIS A 514 19.87 -17.83 -38.69
C HIS A 514 20.62 -18.51 -37.56
N THR A 515 21.90 -18.82 -37.79
CA THR A 515 22.78 -19.30 -36.71
C THR A 515 22.92 -18.23 -35.64
N LYS A 516 23.16 -18.63 -34.38
CA LYS A 516 23.31 -17.73 -33.23
C LYS A 516 24.28 -16.56 -33.51
N THR A 517 25.38 -16.84 -34.22
CA THR A 517 26.39 -15.85 -34.64
C THR A 517 25.84 -14.85 -35.67
N LYS A 518 25.02 -15.31 -36.61
CA LYS A 518 24.44 -14.47 -37.67
C LYS A 518 23.33 -13.58 -37.11
N TYR A 519 22.45 -14.11 -36.25
CA TYR A 519 21.36 -13.34 -35.65
C TYR A 519 21.88 -12.17 -34.80
N THR A 520 22.87 -12.39 -33.92
CA THR A 520 23.48 -11.31 -33.11
C THR A 520 24.18 -10.25 -33.98
N TYR A 521 24.76 -10.64 -35.12
CA TYR A 521 25.42 -9.70 -36.05
C TYR A 521 24.41 -8.77 -36.75
N TYR A 522 23.28 -9.29 -37.22
CA TYR A 522 22.28 -8.48 -37.94
C TYR A 522 21.36 -7.67 -37.02
N TYR A 523 21.03 -8.19 -35.83
CA TYR A 523 20.00 -7.59 -34.96
C TYR A 523 20.54 -6.93 -33.68
N GLY A 524 21.79 -7.19 -33.26
CA GLY A 524 22.35 -6.67 -31.99
C GLY A 524 23.14 -5.34 -32.07
N LYS A 525 23.60 -4.89 -33.27
CA LYS A 525 24.60 -3.79 -33.38
C LYS A 525 24.22 -2.55 -34.21
N ARG A 526 22.99 -2.42 -34.73
CA ARG A 526 22.57 -1.19 -35.45
C ARG A 526 21.22 -0.64 -34.96
N LYS A 527 21.25 0.32 -34.04
CA LYS A 527 20.29 1.46 -34.00
C LYS A 527 20.95 2.70 -33.35
N LYS A 528 21.83 3.36 -34.11
CA LYS A 528 21.94 4.83 -34.14
C LYS A 528 21.93 5.21 -35.62
N ILE A 529 21.17 6.26 -35.93
CA ILE A 529 20.89 6.89 -37.24
C ILE A 529 19.45 6.64 -37.70
N ILE A 530 18.57 7.59 -37.34
CA ILE A 530 17.60 8.19 -38.26
C ILE A 530 17.73 9.71 -38.04
N LYS A 531 18.14 10.44 -39.08
CA LYS A 531 17.99 11.90 -39.19
C LYS A 531 16.54 12.21 -39.59
N PRO A 532 15.93 13.32 -39.14
CA PRO A 532 14.64 13.76 -39.68
C PRO A 532 14.82 14.35 -41.09
N PRO A 533 13.78 14.31 -41.96
CA PRO A 533 13.80 15.02 -43.22
C PRO A 533 13.45 16.49 -42.98
N ILE A 534 14.08 17.38 -43.73
CA ILE A 534 13.52 18.59 -44.36
C ILE A 534 14.70 19.36 -44.94
N GLY A 535 14.64 19.62 -46.25
CA GLY A 535 15.57 20.48 -46.97
C GLY A 535 15.17 21.96 -46.84
N GLU A 536 16.20 22.80 -46.98
CA GLU A 536 16.19 24.19 -47.51
C GLU A 536 15.51 25.27 -46.64
N ASN A 537 16.12 26.40 -46.23
CA ASN A 537 17.26 27.17 -46.75
C ASN A 537 17.96 28.03 -45.67
N ASN A 538 19.30 28.19 -45.81
CA ASN A 538 20.19 29.36 -45.62
C ASN A 538 19.92 30.38 -44.48
N THR A 539 20.89 30.86 -43.68
CA THR A 539 22.18 31.48 -44.08
C THR A 539 23.09 31.74 -42.84
N MET A 540 24.42 31.54 -42.99
CA MET A 540 25.58 32.29 -42.43
C MET A 540 25.66 32.65 -40.91
N LYS A 541 26.73 32.39 -40.12
CA LYS A 541 28.19 32.64 -40.28
C LYS A 541 29.03 31.86 -39.22
N SER A 542 30.21 31.40 -39.66
CA SER A 542 31.57 31.34 -39.04
C SER A 542 31.75 31.15 -37.51
N GLY A 543 32.66 30.29 -36.99
CA GLY A 543 33.73 29.56 -37.64
C GLY A 543 34.65 28.72 -36.72
N HIS A 544 35.58 28.05 -37.42
CA HIS A 544 36.84 27.39 -37.05
C HIS A 544 36.89 26.03 -36.32
N VAL A 545 37.77 25.18 -36.88
CA VAL A 545 37.82 23.72 -36.84
C VAL A 545 39.30 23.29 -36.76
N LYS A 546 39.62 22.42 -35.78
CA LYS A 546 40.58 21.27 -35.78
C LYS A 546 42.11 21.56 -35.82
N PRO A 547 43.00 20.63 -35.37
CA PRO A 547 42.94 19.21 -35.77
C PRO A 547 43.38 18.09 -34.81
N ALA A 548 42.94 16.90 -35.23
CA ALA A 548 43.29 15.57 -34.74
C ALA A 548 44.57 15.02 -35.38
N ARG A 549 45.28 14.14 -34.65
CA ARG A 549 46.21 13.08 -35.13
C ARG A 549 46.69 12.35 -33.86
N ARG A 550 46.92 11.04 -33.76
CA ARG A 550 46.99 9.92 -34.70
C ARG A 550 47.06 8.63 -33.84
N ARG A 551 46.23 7.63 -34.12
CA ARG A 551 46.32 6.28 -33.51
C ARG A 551 47.36 5.48 -34.29
N LYS A 552 48.42 4.98 -33.65
CA LYS A 552 49.38 4.02 -34.25
C LYS A 552 48.96 2.59 -33.92
N ARG A 553 49.09 1.73 -34.94
CA ARG A 553 48.62 0.34 -35.04
C ARG A 553 49.83 -0.55 -35.38
N ARG A 554 49.96 -1.73 -34.77
CA ARG A 554 50.58 -2.99 -35.27
C ARG A 554 50.69 -3.97 -34.09
N LYS A 555 50.60 -5.30 -34.23
CA LYS A 555 50.00 -6.26 -35.18
C LYS A 555 50.06 -7.63 -34.48
N SER A 556 49.22 -8.54 -34.93
CA SER A 556 48.99 -9.94 -34.52
C SER A 556 50.18 -10.90 -34.59
N ILE A 557 50.19 -11.92 -33.73
CA ILE A 557 50.82 -13.24 -34.00
C ILE A 557 49.80 -14.35 -33.74
N PHE A 558 49.78 -15.33 -34.64
CA PHE A 558 48.81 -16.41 -34.80
C PHE A 558 49.50 -17.75 -34.51
N VAL A 559 48.90 -18.53 -33.59
CA VAL A 559 48.68 -20.00 -33.56
C VAL A 559 49.78 -20.97 -34.05
N GLN A 560 50.13 -21.98 -33.22
CA GLN A 560 50.06 -23.39 -33.66
C GLN A 560 49.92 -24.45 -32.54
N LYS A 561 49.32 -25.56 -32.95
CA LYS A 561 48.76 -26.74 -32.28
C LYS A 561 49.76 -27.91 -32.29
N LYS A 562 49.74 -28.79 -31.27
CA LYS A 562 49.92 -30.29 -31.33
C LYS A 562 49.83 -30.81 -29.88
N ARG A 563 48.88 -31.63 -29.40
CA ARG A 563 48.32 -32.97 -29.71
C ARG A 563 49.21 -34.17 -29.29
N ARG A 564 48.80 -34.80 -28.17
CA ARG A 564 48.82 -36.22 -27.70
C ARG A 564 50.10 -37.09 -27.79
N SER A 565 50.42 -37.77 -26.67
CA SER A 565 50.46 -39.25 -26.44
C SER A 565 51.28 -39.57 -25.16
N SER A 566 50.71 -40.11 -24.07
CA SER A 566 50.62 -41.53 -23.63
C SER A 566 51.85 -42.13 -22.91
N ALA A 567 51.60 -42.53 -21.65
CA ALA A 567 52.03 -43.76 -20.95
C ALA A 567 53.40 -43.86 -20.24
N VAL A 568 53.30 -44.57 -19.10
CA VAL A 568 54.27 -45.43 -18.36
C VAL A 568 55.01 -44.84 -17.14
N ASP A 569 54.54 -45.30 -15.97
CA ASP A 569 55.20 -45.77 -14.73
C ASP A 569 56.62 -45.33 -14.35
N SER A 570 56.81 -44.91 -13.08
CA SER A 570 57.51 -45.71 -12.04
C SER A 570 57.88 -44.90 -10.78
N ASN A 571 57.47 -45.43 -9.63
CA ASN A 571 57.97 -45.38 -8.24
C ASN A 571 59.12 -44.45 -7.80
N ALA A 572 58.93 -43.78 -6.65
CA ALA A 572 59.73 -43.83 -5.40
C ALA A 572 59.23 -42.71 -4.45
N ALA A 573 58.55 -42.99 -3.32
CA ALA A 573 59.04 -43.44 -2.01
C ALA A 573 59.83 -42.37 -1.20
N GLY A 574 59.37 -42.10 0.03
CA GLY A 574 60.03 -41.30 1.11
C GLY A 574 59.15 -40.11 1.56
N SER A 575 58.22 -40.24 2.51
CA SER A 575 58.33 -40.40 3.98
C SER A 575 58.89 -39.18 4.73
N ALA A 576 58.02 -38.62 5.59
CA ALA A 576 58.23 -37.96 6.88
C ALA A 576 59.38 -36.96 7.06
N GLU A 577 59.03 -35.69 7.30
CA GLU A 577 58.95 -35.06 8.63
C GLU A 577 58.03 -33.83 8.59
#